data_AF-A0A927AVK0-F1
#
_entry.id   AF-A0A927AVK0-F1
#
_cell.length_a   1.000
_cell.length_b   1.000
_cell.length_c   1.000
_cell.angle_alpha   90.00
_cell.angle_beta   90.00
_cell.angle_gamma   90.00
#
_symmetry.space_group_name_H-M   'P 1'
#
loop_
_entity.id
_entity.type
_entity.pdbx_description
1 polymer ?
#
loop_
_entity_poly.entity_id
_entity_poly.type
_entity_poly.pdbx_seq_one_letter_code
_entity_poly.pdbx_strand_id
1 'polypeptide(L)'
;MVDISNFWVQPARGYNEKTIGRTPEQILERESKIGFKFPALYKEVMMIQNGGYIHKRAFRFNDGIRELFFNGAVIDPIENLSQGYNTFEDVLQEYLNNEEILRNANSEFCMPKRLPIISHMDGHSFLCFDYGWLKEKENIEPEICLFDVEGPEPWRETLRVKNFEELIGNLYFFGYESEYFTVAVKNELPLEEIKKIIESRWDIHFDEQENNRFGGWYNFDSWFTAFYEGPNSTKFRINLTPNQFLSGTYLQQSHSANNCILTIINQIDTLDEGKILFIEDMLRTLTTALTVEVIFRPYAQ
;
A
#
# COMPACT_ATOMS: atom_id res chain seq x y z
N MET A 1 14.31 8.82 10.39
CA MET A 1 14.34 7.49 9.77
C MET A 1 12.91 7.04 9.65
N VAL A 2 12.44 6.78 8.43
CA VAL A 2 11.06 6.32 8.19
C VAL A 2 10.95 4.85 8.62
N ASP A 3 9.90 4.51 9.36
CA ASP A 3 9.61 3.11 9.71
C ASP A 3 9.02 2.37 8.50
N ILE A 4 9.72 1.34 8.04
CA ILE A 4 9.35 0.52 6.88
C ILE A 4 8.84 -0.87 7.26
N SER A 5 8.70 -1.17 8.56
CA SER A 5 8.31 -2.50 9.08
C SER A 5 6.93 -2.95 8.61
N ASN A 6 6.01 -2.01 8.40
CA ASN A 6 4.66 -2.22 7.84
C ASN A 6 4.50 -1.53 6.47
N PHE A 7 5.59 -1.35 5.72
CA PHE A 7 5.50 -0.79 4.37
C PHE A 7 4.73 -1.74 3.43
N TRP A 8 5.16 -3.01 3.39
CA TRP A 8 4.58 -4.05 2.56
C TRP A 8 3.40 -4.75 3.23
N VAL A 9 2.38 -5.07 2.43
CA VAL A 9 1.46 -6.16 2.76
C VAL A 9 2.18 -7.47 2.45
N GLN A 10 2.44 -8.29 3.47
CA GLN A 10 3.13 -9.55 3.27
C GLN A 10 2.24 -10.57 2.53
N PRO A 11 2.83 -11.44 1.69
CA PRO A 11 2.06 -12.45 0.98
C PRO A 11 1.50 -13.47 1.97
N ALA A 12 0.17 -13.60 2.04
CA ALA A 12 -0.50 -14.52 2.97
C ALA A 12 -0.10 -15.99 2.73
N ARG A 13 0.22 -16.36 1.48
CA ARG A 13 0.71 -17.70 1.11
C ARG A 13 2.22 -17.89 1.26
N GLY A 14 2.91 -16.91 1.85
CA GLY A 14 4.36 -16.93 2.02
C GLY A 14 5.10 -16.35 0.83
N TYR A 15 6.39 -16.08 1.04
CA TYR A 15 7.27 -15.57 0.00
C TYR A 15 7.55 -16.63 -1.07
N ASN A 16 7.62 -16.19 -2.33
CA ASN A 16 8.07 -17.00 -3.46
C ASN A 16 9.15 -16.25 -4.23
N GLU A 17 9.67 -16.83 -5.31
CA GLU A 17 10.75 -16.22 -6.12
C GLU A 17 10.41 -14.82 -6.64
N LYS A 18 9.12 -14.51 -6.85
CA LYS A 18 8.67 -13.20 -7.33
C LYS A 18 8.60 -12.17 -6.20
N THR A 19 8.17 -12.58 -5.00
CA THR A 19 7.89 -11.67 -3.88
C THR A 19 9.01 -11.58 -2.86
N ILE A 20 9.90 -12.57 -2.76
CA ILE A 20 11.01 -12.53 -1.81
C ILE A 20 11.91 -11.32 -2.08
N GLY A 21 12.39 -10.67 -1.04
CA GLY A 21 13.29 -9.51 -1.16
C GLY A 21 14.50 -9.78 -2.04
N ARG A 22 15.00 -8.73 -2.71
CA ARG A 22 16.18 -8.82 -3.59
C ARG A 22 17.46 -8.72 -2.79
N THR A 23 18.50 -9.39 -3.27
CA THR A 23 19.86 -9.23 -2.77
C THR A 23 20.50 -7.93 -3.29
N PRO A 24 21.54 -7.39 -2.61
CA PRO A 24 22.30 -6.25 -3.11
C PRO A 24 22.82 -6.45 -4.54
N GLU A 25 23.24 -7.67 -4.88
CA GLU A 25 23.74 -8.03 -6.21
C GLU A 25 22.64 -7.95 -7.29
N GLN A 26 21.44 -8.44 -7.00
CA GLN A 26 20.28 -8.34 -7.90
C GLN A 26 19.85 -6.89 -8.11
N ILE A 27 19.85 -6.09 -7.04
CA ILE A 27 19.57 -4.65 -7.13
C ILE A 27 20.63 -3.96 -7.99
N LEU A 28 21.91 -4.26 -7.79
CA LEU A 28 23.01 -3.70 -8.58
C LEU A 28 22.93 -4.08 -10.07
N GLU A 29 22.52 -5.32 -10.37
CA GLU A 29 22.26 -5.76 -11.75
C GLU A 29 21.16 -4.90 -12.39
N ARG A 30 20.07 -4.65 -11.66
CA ARG A 30 18.99 -3.78 -12.13
C ARG A 30 19.45 -2.33 -12.33
N GLU A 31 20.17 -1.76 -11.38
CA GLU A 31 20.76 -0.41 -11.49
C GLU A 31 21.65 -0.29 -12.73
N SER A 32 22.44 -1.33 -13.03
CA SER A 32 23.31 -1.37 -14.21
C SER A 32 22.53 -1.43 -15.51
N LYS A 33 21.37 -2.12 -15.54
CA LYS A 33 20.49 -2.19 -16.71
C LYS A 33 19.80 -0.85 -16.99
N ILE A 34 19.31 -0.17 -15.96
CA ILE A 34 18.61 1.13 -16.11
C ILE A 34 19.58 2.31 -16.21
N GLY A 35 20.85 2.14 -15.84
CA GLY A 35 21.88 3.18 -15.88
C GLY A 35 21.85 4.15 -14.69
N PHE A 36 21.03 3.89 -13.67
CA PHE A 36 20.84 4.76 -12.50
C PHE A 36 20.94 3.99 -11.19
N LYS A 37 21.40 4.69 -10.14
CA LYS A 37 21.47 4.16 -8.77
C LYS A 37 20.16 4.41 -8.06
N PHE A 38 19.54 3.37 -7.52
CA PHE A 38 18.32 3.52 -6.74
C PHE A 38 18.60 4.25 -5.42
N PRO A 39 17.62 5.04 -4.92
CA PRO A 39 17.67 5.62 -3.59
C PRO A 39 17.95 4.57 -2.51
N ALA A 40 18.73 4.93 -1.50
CA ALA A 40 19.11 3.99 -0.43
C ALA A 40 17.90 3.31 0.22
N LEU A 41 16.88 4.11 0.57
CA LEU A 41 15.66 3.63 1.22
C LEU A 41 14.80 2.75 0.31
N TYR A 42 14.78 3.02 -1.01
CA TYR A 42 14.10 2.12 -1.96
C TYR A 42 14.76 0.75 -1.98
N LYS A 43 16.11 0.70 -1.97
CA LYS A 43 16.84 -0.57 -1.90
C LYS A 43 16.52 -1.32 -0.61
N GLU A 44 16.52 -0.66 0.53
CA GLU A 44 16.14 -1.25 1.82
C GLU A 44 14.75 -1.88 1.76
N VAL A 45 13.78 -1.16 1.22
CA VAL A 45 12.41 -1.63 1.01
C VAL A 45 12.36 -2.86 0.09
N MET A 46 13.07 -2.84 -1.04
CA MET A 46 13.10 -3.95 -2.00
C MET A 46 13.90 -5.17 -1.52
N MET A 47 14.80 -5.01 -0.55
CA MET A 47 15.47 -6.11 0.13
C MET A 47 14.56 -6.86 1.11
N ILE A 48 13.45 -6.25 1.55
CA ILE A 48 12.45 -6.91 2.41
C ILE A 48 11.47 -7.72 1.56
N GLN A 49 10.88 -7.10 0.54
CA GLN A 49 9.93 -7.72 -0.38
C GLN A 49 10.11 -7.12 -1.76
N ASN A 50 10.07 -7.95 -2.79
CA ASN A 50 10.29 -7.53 -4.16
C ASN A 50 8.98 -7.08 -4.83
N GLY A 51 8.50 -5.90 -4.46
CA GLY A 51 7.27 -5.34 -5.01
C GLY A 51 6.00 -5.89 -4.37
N GLY A 52 4.86 -5.43 -4.86
CA GLY A 52 3.52 -5.82 -4.39
C GLY A 52 2.78 -4.70 -3.68
N TYR A 53 1.75 -5.10 -2.92
CA TYR A 53 0.86 -4.17 -2.23
C TYR A 53 1.54 -3.52 -1.04
N ILE A 54 1.21 -2.25 -0.82
CA ILE A 54 1.64 -1.47 0.34
C ILE A 54 0.43 -1.12 1.21
N HIS A 55 0.68 -0.97 2.51
CA HIS A 55 -0.38 -0.68 3.48
C HIS A 55 -0.93 0.75 3.37
N LYS A 56 -0.07 1.74 3.13
CA LYS A 56 -0.46 3.15 2.98
C LYS A 56 -0.55 3.50 1.51
N ARG A 57 -1.77 3.70 1.01
CA ARG A 57 -2.03 3.82 -0.43
C ARG A 57 -2.40 5.21 -0.91
N ALA A 58 -2.60 6.16 0.00
CA ALA A 58 -2.99 7.52 -0.33
C ALA A 58 -1.88 8.54 -0.13
N PHE A 59 -1.97 9.66 -0.85
CA PHE A 59 -1.03 10.76 -0.76
C PHE A 59 -1.76 12.10 -0.71
N ARG A 60 -1.10 13.14 -0.16
CA ARG A 60 -1.64 14.50 -0.16
C ARG A 60 -1.29 15.23 -1.45
N PHE A 61 -2.30 15.50 -2.25
CA PHE A 61 -2.25 16.40 -3.40
C PHE A 61 -2.67 17.81 -2.97
N ASN A 62 -2.48 18.80 -3.85
CA ASN A 62 -2.78 20.21 -3.57
C ASN A 62 -4.25 20.45 -3.15
N ASP A 63 -5.15 19.57 -3.57
CA ASP A 63 -6.59 19.65 -3.36
C ASP A 63 -7.14 18.64 -2.34
N GLY A 64 -6.25 17.93 -1.62
CA GLY A 64 -6.64 17.01 -0.55
C GLY A 64 -5.87 15.69 -0.56
N ILE A 65 -6.29 14.75 0.29
CA ILE A 65 -5.73 13.39 0.30
C ILE A 65 -6.54 12.52 -0.67
N ARG A 66 -5.84 11.78 -1.53
CA ARG A 66 -6.43 10.87 -2.53
C ARG A 66 -5.64 9.58 -2.61
N GLU A 67 -6.27 8.50 -3.06
CA GLU A 67 -5.56 7.26 -3.37
C GLU A 67 -4.51 7.53 -4.45
N LEU A 68 -3.26 7.20 -4.15
CA LEU A 68 -2.16 7.19 -5.09
C LEU A 68 -2.06 5.81 -5.75
N PHE A 69 -2.14 4.75 -4.94
CA PHE A 69 -2.18 3.37 -5.41
C PHE A 69 -3.63 2.87 -5.33
N PHE A 70 -4.39 2.92 -6.43
CA PHE A 70 -5.78 2.48 -6.53
C PHE A 70 -5.93 1.28 -7.50
N ASN A 71 -7.11 0.65 -7.54
CA ASN A 71 -7.45 -0.44 -8.49
C ASN A 71 -6.39 -1.55 -8.60
N GLY A 72 -5.90 -2.03 -7.47
CA GLY A 72 -4.90 -3.10 -7.48
C GLY A 72 -3.46 -2.65 -7.83
N ALA A 73 -3.19 -1.35 -7.97
CA ALA A 73 -1.84 -0.83 -8.17
C ALA A 73 -0.87 -1.26 -7.05
N VAL A 74 0.34 -1.64 -7.47
CA VAL A 74 1.42 -2.17 -6.64
C VAL A 74 2.74 -1.48 -7.00
N ILE A 75 3.72 -1.53 -6.11
CA ILE A 75 5.11 -1.24 -6.51
C ILE A 75 5.62 -2.43 -7.32
N ASP A 76 6.27 -2.14 -8.44
CA ASP A 76 6.70 -3.19 -9.35
C ASP A 76 7.87 -3.99 -8.75
N PRO A 77 7.92 -5.31 -9.03
CA PRO A 77 9.08 -6.11 -8.70
C PRO A 77 10.31 -5.64 -9.49
N ILE A 78 11.48 -5.71 -8.87
CA ILE A 78 12.74 -5.75 -9.60
C ILE A 78 12.83 -7.14 -10.25
N GLU A 79 12.45 -7.21 -11.52
CA GLU A 79 12.58 -8.42 -12.32
C GLU A 79 13.98 -8.53 -12.93
N ASN A 80 14.45 -9.78 -13.05
CA ASN A 80 15.67 -10.08 -13.81
C ASN A 80 15.43 -10.00 -15.33
N LEU A 81 14.17 -10.09 -15.76
CA LEU A 81 13.76 -10.15 -17.16
C LEU A 81 13.64 -8.76 -17.77
N SER A 82 14.13 -8.62 -18.99
CA SER A 82 14.05 -7.43 -19.83
C SER A 82 12.68 -7.26 -20.51
N GLN A 83 11.62 -7.79 -19.91
CA GLN A 83 10.26 -7.77 -20.50
C GLN A 83 9.41 -6.72 -19.78
N GLY A 84 8.65 -5.94 -20.55
CA GLY A 84 7.87 -4.82 -20.04
C GLY A 84 8.62 -3.49 -20.04
N TYR A 85 7.93 -2.42 -19.63
CA TYR A 85 8.50 -1.08 -19.59
C TYR A 85 9.42 -0.93 -18.37
N ASN A 86 10.61 -0.40 -18.61
CA ASN A 86 11.63 -0.17 -17.59
C ASN A 86 11.75 1.30 -17.25
N THR A 87 11.55 2.13 -18.26
CA THR A 87 11.55 3.58 -18.18
C THR A 87 10.29 4.12 -18.85
N PHE A 88 9.95 5.37 -18.53
CA PHE A 88 8.82 6.02 -19.17
C PHE A 88 9.04 6.22 -20.69
N GLU A 89 10.28 6.17 -21.17
CA GLU A 89 10.56 6.12 -22.61
C GLU A 89 9.92 4.92 -23.29
N ASP A 90 10.00 3.74 -22.66
CA ASP A 90 9.46 2.50 -23.21
C ASP A 90 7.93 2.60 -23.38
N VAL A 91 7.26 3.32 -22.46
CA VAL A 91 5.81 3.59 -22.50
C VAL A 91 5.49 4.59 -23.60
N LEU A 92 6.18 5.74 -23.61
CA LEU A 92 5.91 6.82 -24.56
C LEU A 92 6.10 6.37 -26.01
N GLN A 93 7.09 5.53 -26.29
CA GLN A 93 7.38 5.02 -27.62
C GLN A 93 6.29 4.11 -28.22
N GLU A 94 5.35 3.62 -27.40
CA GLU A 94 4.19 2.88 -27.92
C GLU A 94 3.15 3.77 -28.59
N TYR A 95 3.09 5.04 -28.18
CA TYR A 95 2.04 5.97 -28.58
C TYR A 95 2.57 7.16 -29.36
N LEU A 96 3.82 7.55 -29.12
CA LEU A 96 4.45 8.74 -29.65
C LEU A 96 5.78 8.41 -30.33
N ASN A 97 6.04 9.08 -31.44
CA ASN A 97 7.40 9.10 -32.00
C ASN A 97 8.29 10.12 -31.26
N ASN A 98 9.60 10.05 -31.49
CA ASN A 98 10.58 10.91 -30.82
C ASN A 98 10.33 12.42 -31.02
N GLU A 99 9.84 12.84 -32.18
CA GLU A 99 9.54 14.26 -32.45
C GLU A 99 8.35 14.74 -31.61
N GLU A 100 7.33 13.88 -31.44
CA GLU A 100 6.16 14.18 -30.61
C GLU A 100 6.52 14.25 -29.13
N ILE A 101 7.37 13.34 -28.65
CA ILE A 101 7.89 13.36 -27.27
C ILE A 101 8.63 14.68 -27.00
N LEU A 102 9.55 15.07 -27.89
CA LEU A 102 10.31 16.32 -27.77
C LEU A 102 9.39 17.55 -27.77
N ARG A 103 8.41 17.58 -28.67
CA ARG A 103 7.44 18.67 -28.76
C ARG A 103 6.60 18.80 -27.48
N ASN A 104 6.16 17.66 -26.93
CA ASN A 104 5.29 17.64 -25.74
C ASN A 104 6.05 17.97 -24.45
N ALA A 105 7.35 17.66 -24.37
CA ALA A 105 8.17 17.94 -23.20
C ALA A 105 8.35 19.45 -22.92
N ASN A 106 8.14 20.32 -23.92
CA ASN A 106 8.26 21.78 -23.82
C ASN A 106 9.56 22.23 -23.11
N SER A 107 10.67 21.56 -23.43
CA SER A 107 12.00 21.79 -22.86
C SER A 107 13.06 21.54 -23.92
N GLU A 108 14.18 22.28 -23.84
CA GLU A 108 15.37 22.03 -24.67
C GLU A 108 16.06 20.70 -24.32
N PHE A 109 15.75 20.15 -23.15
CA PHE A 109 16.23 18.85 -22.69
C PHE A 109 15.04 17.92 -22.50
N CYS A 110 15.06 16.78 -23.16
CA CYS A 110 14.08 15.71 -22.99
C CYS A 110 14.80 14.37 -23.09
N MET A 111 14.90 13.66 -21.97
CA MET A 111 15.55 12.35 -21.87
C MET A 111 14.65 11.40 -21.08
N PRO A 112 13.55 10.89 -21.66
CA PRO A 112 12.58 10.06 -20.94
C PRO A 112 13.18 8.78 -20.34
N LYS A 113 14.31 8.29 -20.87
CA LYS A 113 15.09 7.20 -20.25
C LYS A 113 15.57 7.50 -18.82
N ARG A 114 15.60 8.78 -18.42
CA ARG A 114 15.89 9.23 -17.04
C ARG A 114 14.69 9.10 -16.10
N LEU A 115 13.61 8.46 -16.55
CA LEU A 115 12.41 8.15 -15.78
C LEU A 115 12.26 6.62 -15.55
N PRO A 116 13.13 5.94 -14.78
CA PRO A 116 12.88 4.55 -14.39
C PRO A 116 11.55 4.39 -13.65
N ILE A 117 10.76 3.39 -14.03
CA ILE A 117 9.43 3.15 -13.48
C ILE A 117 9.54 2.43 -12.12
N ILE A 118 8.71 2.88 -11.18
CA ILE A 118 8.52 2.34 -9.82
C ILE A 118 7.24 1.51 -9.76
N SER A 119 6.18 1.97 -10.43
CA SER A 119 4.85 1.36 -10.40
C SER A 119 4.10 1.61 -11.70
N HIS A 120 3.61 0.53 -12.31
CA HIS A 120 2.64 0.53 -13.39
C HIS A 120 1.22 0.44 -12.80
N MET A 121 0.58 1.57 -12.55
CA MET A 121 -0.72 1.64 -11.89
C MET A 121 -1.83 1.39 -12.91
N ASP A 122 -2.21 0.12 -13.07
CA ASP A 122 -3.25 -0.37 -14.00
C ASP A 122 -2.98 -0.02 -15.48
N GLY A 123 -1.73 0.29 -15.83
CA GLY A 123 -1.34 0.74 -17.18
C GLY A 123 -1.77 2.17 -17.54
N HIS A 124 -2.42 2.86 -16.61
CA HIS A 124 -3.00 4.19 -16.84
C HIS A 124 -2.26 5.31 -16.09
N SER A 125 -1.45 4.96 -15.11
CA SER A 125 -0.55 5.91 -14.45
C SER A 125 0.80 5.27 -14.12
N PHE A 126 1.84 6.09 -14.16
CA PHE A 126 3.23 5.65 -14.03
C PHE A 126 3.94 6.49 -12.98
N LEU A 127 4.33 5.83 -11.88
CA LEU A 127 5.17 6.45 -10.86
C LEU A 127 6.63 6.20 -11.21
N CYS A 128 7.43 7.25 -11.32
CA CYS A 128 8.80 7.17 -11.82
C CYS A 128 9.81 7.84 -10.88
N PHE A 129 11.04 7.33 -10.89
CA PHE A 129 12.20 8.09 -10.41
C PHE A 129 12.62 9.08 -11.48
N ASP A 130 12.75 10.36 -11.15
CA ASP A 130 13.20 11.41 -12.07
C ASP A 130 14.64 11.83 -11.81
N TYR A 131 15.55 11.33 -12.65
CA TYR A 131 16.97 11.69 -12.65
C TYR A 131 17.26 12.95 -13.48
N GLY A 132 16.27 13.81 -13.72
CA GLY A 132 16.40 15.05 -14.48
C GLY A 132 16.08 14.85 -15.96
N TRP A 133 14.90 14.29 -16.27
CA TRP A 133 14.47 14.04 -17.64
C TRP A 133 14.30 15.32 -18.48
N LEU A 134 13.99 16.45 -17.84
CA LEU A 134 13.92 17.78 -18.45
C LEU A 134 15.14 18.67 -18.15
N LYS A 135 16.22 18.10 -17.59
CA LYS A 135 17.41 18.85 -17.18
C LYS A 135 18.59 18.47 -18.06
N GLU A 136 19.50 19.41 -18.29
CA GLU A 136 20.77 19.13 -19.00
C GLU A 136 21.56 18.03 -18.29
N LYS A 137 21.69 18.16 -16.96
CA LYS A 137 22.46 17.27 -16.10
C LYS A 137 21.57 16.31 -15.33
N GLU A 138 22.10 15.11 -15.11
CA GLU A 138 21.47 14.09 -14.28
C GLU A 138 21.50 14.48 -12.81
N ASN A 139 20.40 14.20 -12.11
CA ASN A 139 20.39 14.26 -10.65
C ASN A 139 21.10 13.01 -10.10
N ILE A 140 21.84 13.17 -9.00
CA ILE A 140 22.39 12.01 -8.26
C ILE A 140 21.28 11.31 -7.47
N GLU A 141 20.44 12.10 -6.80
CA GLU A 141 19.25 11.62 -6.08
C GLU A 141 18.02 11.97 -6.92
N PRO A 142 17.17 11.00 -7.27
CA PRO A 142 16.00 11.25 -8.10
C PRO A 142 14.89 11.93 -7.30
N GLU A 143 14.15 12.82 -7.97
CA GLU A 143 12.81 13.22 -7.55
C GLU A 143 11.84 12.06 -7.86
N ILE A 144 10.59 12.12 -7.37
CA ILE A 144 9.55 11.16 -7.79
C ILE A 144 8.46 11.94 -8.51
N CYS A 145 8.01 11.43 -9.65
CA CYS A 145 6.90 12.00 -10.40
C CYS A 145 5.85 10.95 -10.75
N LEU A 146 4.59 11.37 -10.84
CA LEU A 146 3.48 10.56 -11.33
C LEU A 146 2.97 11.14 -12.65
N PHE A 147 2.86 10.29 -13.67
CA PHE A 147 2.23 10.64 -14.94
C PHE A 147 0.92 9.90 -15.10
N ASP A 148 -0.12 10.62 -15.53
CA ASP A 148 -1.40 10.06 -15.96
C ASP A 148 -1.45 10.05 -17.50
N VAL A 149 -1.85 8.93 -18.09
CA VAL A 149 -1.88 8.73 -19.55
C VAL A 149 -3.28 8.76 -20.15
N GLU A 150 -4.33 8.71 -19.32
CA GLU A 150 -5.74 8.66 -19.78
C GLU A 150 -6.46 10.02 -19.70
N GLY A 151 -5.77 11.05 -19.20
CA GLY A 151 -6.32 12.41 -19.12
C GLY A 151 -6.55 13.11 -20.47
N PRO A 152 -7.33 14.21 -20.49
CA PRO A 152 -7.51 15.06 -21.68
C PRO A 152 -6.21 15.67 -22.20
N GLU A 153 -5.21 15.78 -21.31
CA GLU A 153 -3.80 16.01 -21.64
C GLU A 153 -3.06 14.71 -21.29
N PRO A 154 -2.89 13.78 -22.23
CA PRO A 154 -2.17 12.54 -21.96
C PRO A 154 -0.73 12.89 -21.55
N TRP A 155 -0.15 12.09 -20.66
CA TRP A 155 1.22 12.25 -20.14
C TRP A 155 1.41 13.43 -19.19
N ARG A 156 0.32 13.91 -18.57
CA ARG A 156 0.38 15.01 -17.61
C ARG A 156 1.01 14.54 -16.30
N GLU A 157 1.99 15.29 -15.83
CA GLU A 157 2.52 15.14 -14.47
C GLU A 157 1.47 15.64 -13.46
N THR A 158 1.06 14.76 -12.55
CA THR A 158 0.04 15.04 -11.53
C THR A 158 0.61 15.13 -10.12
N LEU A 159 1.83 14.61 -9.92
CA LEU A 159 2.55 14.66 -8.65
C LEU A 159 4.04 14.82 -8.90
N ARG A 160 4.70 15.63 -8.07
CA ARG A 160 6.15 15.66 -7.92
C ARG A 160 6.53 15.79 -6.45
N VAL A 161 7.41 14.92 -5.98
CA VAL A 161 7.96 14.97 -4.62
C VAL A 161 9.48 14.87 -4.66
N LYS A 162 10.13 15.39 -3.63
CA LYS A 162 11.57 15.65 -3.63
C LYS A 162 12.43 14.38 -3.77
N ASN A 163 12.00 13.27 -3.18
CA ASN A 163 12.71 12.00 -3.16
C ASN A 163 11.81 10.87 -2.63
N PHE A 164 12.33 9.64 -2.62
CA PHE A 164 11.61 8.46 -2.16
C PHE A 164 11.29 8.49 -0.65
N GLU A 165 12.16 9.08 0.19
CA GLU A 165 11.90 9.21 1.62
C GLU A 165 10.69 10.11 1.90
N GLU A 166 10.58 11.23 1.19
CA GLU A 166 9.45 12.14 1.27
C GLU A 166 8.15 11.49 0.76
N LEU A 167 8.23 10.70 -0.32
CA LEU A 167 7.08 9.91 -0.78
C LEU A 167 6.56 9.02 0.35
N ILE A 168 7.40 8.11 0.87
CA ILE A 168 6.92 7.11 1.82
C ILE A 168 6.54 7.71 3.18
N GLY A 169 7.21 8.79 3.59
CA GLY A 169 6.93 9.50 4.84
C GLY A 169 5.58 10.21 4.83
N ASN A 170 5.04 10.51 3.64
CA ASN A 170 3.77 11.22 3.46
C ASN A 170 2.65 10.35 2.85
N LEU A 171 2.81 9.02 2.86
CA LEU A 171 1.70 8.12 2.53
C LEU A 171 0.72 8.00 3.72
N TYR A 172 -0.57 7.89 3.41
CA TYR A 172 -1.68 7.82 4.37
C TYR A 172 -2.52 6.54 4.18
N PHE A 173 -3.21 6.15 5.26
CA PHE A 173 -4.28 5.15 5.25
C PHE A 173 -5.60 5.81 4.88
N PHE A 174 -5.95 5.78 3.59
CA PHE A 174 -7.16 6.41 3.07
C PHE A 174 -7.57 5.77 1.72
N GLY A 175 -8.87 5.58 1.46
CA GLY A 175 -9.40 5.05 0.19
C GLY A 175 -10.10 3.68 0.24
N TYR A 176 -10.60 3.20 -0.91
CA TYR A 176 -11.44 1.99 -1.05
C TYR A 176 -10.84 0.73 -0.40
N GLU A 177 -9.50 0.65 -0.35
CA GLU A 177 -8.77 -0.46 0.29
C GLU A 177 -8.03 -0.05 1.58
N SER A 178 -8.37 1.10 2.16
CA SER A 178 -7.71 1.66 3.37
C SER A 178 -8.68 2.35 4.34
N GLU A 179 -10.00 2.27 4.12
CA GLU A 179 -11.06 2.68 5.06
C GLU A 179 -11.28 1.66 6.21
N TYR A 180 -10.19 1.07 6.69
CA TYR A 180 -10.23 0.06 7.74
C TYR A 180 -9.62 0.61 9.03
N PHE A 181 -10.36 0.51 10.12
CA PHE A 181 -9.75 0.60 11.45
C PHE A 181 -9.08 -0.75 11.73
N THR A 182 -7.76 -0.75 11.92
CA THR A 182 -7.02 -2.00 12.22
C THR A 182 -6.44 -1.90 13.62
N VAL A 183 -6.80 -2.88 14.45
CA VAL A 183 -6.45 -2.92 15.87
C VAL A 183 -5.78 -4.24 16.15
N ALA A 184 -4.62 -4.19 16.77
CA ALA A 184 -4.00 -5.35 17.37
C ALA A 184 -4.64 -5.60 18.72
N VAL A 185 -4.99 -6.86 18.98
CA VAL A 185 -5.42 -7.31 20.29
C VAL A 185 -4.30 -8.16 20.87
N LYS A 186 -3.66 -7.64 21.91
CA LYS A 186 -2.57 -8.31 22.62
C LYS A 186 -3.14 -9.03 23.82
N ASN A 187 -3.32 -10.34 23.71
CA ASN A 187 -3.81 -11.13 24.82
C ASN A 187 -3.36 -12.59 24.69
N GLU A 188 -3.12 -13.27 25.80
CA GLU A 188 -2.81 -14.71 25.83
C GLU A 188 -4.04 -15.60 25.59
N LEU A 189 -5.23 -15.01 25.57
CA LEU A 189 -6.49 -15.71 25.31
C LEU A 189 -6.53 -16.29 23.88
N PRO A 190 -7.10 -17.49 23.70
CA PRO A 190 -7.42 -18.03 22.38
C PRO A 190 -8.39 -17.12 21.60
N LEU A 191 -8.35 -17.19 20.27
CA LEU A 191 -9.19 -16.37 19.38
C LEU A 191 -10.68 -16.49 19.70
N GLU A 192 -11.15 -17.68 20.06
CA GLU A 192 -12.54 -17.96 20.45
C GLU A 192 -12.97 -17.24 21.75
N GLU A 193 -12.07 -17.11 22.72
CA GLU A 193 -12.38 -16.39 23.96
C GLU A 193 -12.40 -14.88 23.71
N ILE A 194 -11.50 -14.39 22.84
CA ILE A 194 -11.51 -12.99 22.40
C ILE A 194 -12.81 -12.68 21.64
N LYS A 195 -13.23 -13.57 20.74
CA LYS A 195 -14.52 -13.48 20.05
C LYS A 195 -15.67 -13.31 21.03
N LYS A 196 -15.81 -14.20 22.02
CA LYS A 196 -16.90 -14.14 23.02
C LYS A 196 -16.93 -12.82 23.80
N ILE A 197 -15.75 -12.30 24.15
CA ILE A 197 -15.64 -10.99 24.83
C ILE A 197 -16.19 -9.89 23.92
N ILE A 198 -15.82 -9.87 22.64
CA ILE A 198 -16.28 -8.85 21.70
C ILE A 198 -17.79 -8.99 21.43
N GLU A 199 -18.29 -10.21 21.19
CA GLU A 199 -19.73 -10.49 21.01
C GLU A 199 -20.55 -9.94 22.18
N SER A 200 -20.12 -10.24 23.42
CA SER A 200 -20.82 -9.78 24.61
C SER A 200 -20.76 -8.26 24.81
N ARG A 201 -19.67 -7.61 24.41
CA ARG A 201 -19.49 -6.16 24.64
C ARG A 201 -20.21 -5.32 23.61
N TRP A 202 -20.30 -5.79 22.38
CA TRP A 202 -20.90 -5.06 21.27
C TRP A 202 -22.27 -5.57 20.86
N ASP A 203 -22.77 -6.61 21.54
CA ASP A 203 -24.06 -7.26 21.24
C ASP A 203 -24.14 -7.69 19.77
N ILE A 204 -23.09 -8.39 19.32
CA ILE A 204 -22.97 -8.91 17.95
C ILE A 204 -22.77 -10.42 17.95
N HIS A 205 -22.95 -11.03 16.78
CA HIS A 205 -22.62 -12.43 16.53
C HIS A 205 -21.59 -12.56 15.42
N PHE A 206 -20.54 -13.34 15.68
CA PHE A 206 -19.49 -13.66 14.72
C PHE A 206 -19.75 -15.01 14.05
N ASP A 207 -19.86 -14.97 12.73
CA ASP A 207 -19.84 -16.15 11.87
C ASP A 207 -18.39 -16.60 11.65
N GLU A 208 -18.13 -17.89 11.87
CA GLU A 208 -16.85 -18.50 11.53
C GLU A 208 -16.67 -18.58 10.02
N GLN A 209 -15.44 -18.33 9.59
CA GLN A 209 -15.04 -18.31 8.21
C GLN A 209 -13.81 -19.20 8.01
N GLU A 210 -13.89 -20.06 7.00
CA GLU A 210 -12.81 -20.89 6.52
C GLU A 210 -12.41 -20.36 5.13
N ASN A 211 -11.40 -19.49 5.04
CA ASN A 211 -11.09 -18.82 3.78
C ASN A 211 -9.98 -19.50 2.98
N ASN A 212 -10.41 -20.18 1.92
CA ASN A 212 -9.68 -20.30 0.65
C ASN A 212 -10.41 -19.58 -0.52
N ARG A 213 -11.53 -18.86 -0.26
CA ARG A 213 -12.51 -18.50 -1.31
C ARG A 213 -12.24 -17.22 -2.11
N PHE A 214 -11.43 -16.28 -1.61
CA PHE A 214 -11.17 -15.00 -2.31
C PHE A 214 -9.69 -14.80 -2.64
N GLY A 215 -9.16 -15.58 -3.58
CA GLY A 215 -7.86 -15.28 -4.21
C GLY A 215 -6.60 -15.33 -3.34
N GLY A 216 -6.71 -15.69 -2.05
CA GLY A 216 -5.56 -15.86 -1.15
C GLY A 216 -5.24 -14.66 -0.24
N TRP A 217 -6.16 -13.71 -0.03
CA TRP A 217 -5.97 -12.59 0.91
C TRP A 217 -6.02 -13.00 2.40
N TYR A 218 -6.68 -14.11 2.71
CA TYR A 218 -6.74 -14.70 4.04
C TYR A 218 -6.21 -16.13 3.93
N ASN A 219 -5.21 -16.47 4.75
CA ASN A 219 -4.59 -17.80 4.80
C ASN A 219 -4.47 -18.23 6.27
N PHE A 220 -5.62 -18.52 6.87
CA PHE A 220 -5.79 -18.91 8.27
C PHE A 220 -6.61 -20.20 8.33
N ASP A 221 -6.44 -21.00 9.39
CA ASP A 221 -7.30 -22.18 9.64
C ASP A 221 -8.75 -21.74 9.82
N SER A 222 -8.97 -20.76 10.71
CA SER A 222 -10.26 -20.09 10.88
C SER A 222 -10.08 -18.62 11.26
N TRP A 223 -11.12 -17.84 10.97
CA TRP A 223 -11.25 -16.44 11.38
C TRP A 223 -12.75 -16.10 11.46
N PHE A 224 -13.09 -14.92 11.97
CA PHE A 224 -14.48 -14.57 12.24
C PHE A 224 -14.89 -13.27 11.56
N THR A 225 -16.13 -13.22 11.08
CA THR A 225 -16.76 -11.98 10.57
C THR A 225 -18.07 -11.71 11.30
N ALA A 226 -18.34 -10.45 11.60
CA ALA A 226 -19.60 -10.00 12.16
C ALA A 226 -20.05 -8.71 11.47
N PHE A 227 -21.34 -8.40 11.59
CA PHE A 227 -21.89 -7.12 11.19
C PHE A 227 -22.40 -6.38 12.42
N TYR A 228 -22.04 -5.11 12.53
CA TYR A 228 -22.54 -4.20 13.54
C TYR A 228 -23.43 -3.15 12.86
N GLU A 229 -24.67 -3.03 13.32
CA GLU A 229 -25.59 -1.98 12.92
C GLU A 229 -25.77 -1.01 14.08
N GLY A 230 -25.23 0.20 13.93
CA GLY A 230 -25.25 1.24 14.94
C GLY A 230 -26.28 2.33 14.69
N PRO A 231 -26.29 3.37 15.54
CA PRO A 231 -27.09 4.57 15.32
C PRO A 231 -26.78 5.25 13.97
N ASN A 232 -27.73 6.06 13.48
CA ASN A 232 -27.57 6.87 12.26
C ASN A 232 -27.20 6.07 11.00
N SER A 233 -27.75 4.87 10.85
CA SER A 233 -27.49 3.98 9.71
C SER A 233 -26.03 3.56 9.57
N THR A 234 -25.26 3.61 10.66
CA THR A 234 -23.87 3.16 10.66
C THR A 234 -23.84 1.65 10.51
N LYS A 235 -23.09 1.13 9.53
CA LYS A 235 -22.87 -0.30 9.37
C LYS A 235 -21.40 -0.61 9.24
N PHE A 236 -20.91 -1.46 10.13
CA PHE A 236 -19.55 -1.97 10.07
C PHE A 236 -19.55 -3.46 9.83
N ARG A 237 -18.66 -3.92 8.95
CA ARG A 237 -18.18 -5.30 8.93
C ARG A 237 -16.96 -5.38 9.84
N ILE A 238 -16.96 -6.35 10.74
CA ILE A 238 -15.90 -6.55 11.72
C ILE A 238 -15.27 -7.90 11.43
N ASN A 239 -13.96 -7.92 11.18
CA ASN A 239 -13.19 -9.13 10.98
C ASN A 239 -12.27 -9.34 12.18
N LEU A 240 -12.29 -10.53 12.77
CA LEU A 240 -11.35 -10.94 13.81
C LEU A 240 -10.52 -12.10 13.26
N THR A 241 -9.21 -11.90 13.16
CA THR A 241 -8.27 -12.82 12.49
C THR A 241 -7.05 -13.09 13.35
N PRO A 242 -6.38 -14.25 13.21
CA PRO A 242 -5.00 -14.37 13.66
C PRO A 242 -4.11 -13.32 12.99
N ASN A 243 -3.02 -12.88 13.65
CA ASN A 243 -2.06 -12.01 12.97
C ASN A 243 -1.12 -12.80 12.04
N GLN A 244 -0.74 -14.02 12.43
CA GLN A 244 0.16 -14.86 11.64
C GLN A 244 -0.62 -15.76 10.68
N PHE A 245 -0.25 -15.73 9.41
CA PHE A 245 -0.78 -16.64 8.40
C PHE A 245 -0.19 -18.05 8.56
N LEU A 246 -0.86 -19.06 7.98
CA LEU A 246 -0.36 -20.45 7.96
C LEU A 246 1.00 -20.62 7.28
N SER A 247 1.38 -19.67 6.42
CA SER A 247 2.69 -19.64 5.76
C SER A 247 3.82 -19.09 6.66
N GLY A 248 3.49 -18.56 7.83
CA GLY A 248 4.41 -17.95 8.78
C GLY A 248 4.63 -16.44 8.60
N THR A 249 4.13 -15.84 7.51
CA THR A 249 4.07 -14.37 7.32
C THR A 249 2.98 -13.75 8.20
N TYR A 250 2.94 -12.41 8.26
CA TYR A 250 2.03 -11.67 9.14
C TYR A 250 1.15 -10.71 8.36
N LEU A 251 -0.11 -10.58 8.82
CA LEU A 251 -0.99 -9.52 8.38
C LEU A 251 -0.45 -8.15 8.81
N GLN A 252 0.17 -8.08 10.00
CA GLN A 252 0.82 -6.89 10.57
C GLN A 252 2.19 -7.25 11.16
N GLN A 253 3.25 -7.12 10.35
CA GLN A 253 4.60 -7.57 10.71
C GLN A 253 5.22 -6.78 11.86
N SER A 254 5.03 -5.46 11.91
CA SER A 254 5.53 -4.62 13.00
C SER A 254 4.91 -4.97 14.36
N HIS A 255 3.76 -5.67 14.33
CA HIS A 255 3.00 -6.15 15.47
C HIS A 255 3.00 -7.68 15.57
N SER A 256 4.03 -8.35 15.05
CA SER A 256 4.14 -9.82 15.01
C SER A 256 4.01 -10.52 16.38
N ALA A 257 4.26 -9.81 17.48
CA ALA A 257 4.05 -10.32 18.84
C ALA A 257 2.57 -10.35 19.29
N ASN A 258 1.67 -9.74 18.52
CA ASN A 258 0.24 -9.70 18.82
C ASN A 258 -0.47 -10.90 18.18
N ASN A 259 -1.39 -11.49 18.94
CA ASN A 259 -1.99 -12.78 18.58
C ASN A 259 -3.10 -12.64 17.52
N CYS A 260 -3.87 -11.55 17.57
CA CYS A 260 -4.96 -11.33 16.63
C CYS A 260 -5.13 -9.88 16.22
N ILE A 261 -5.73 -9.71 15.05
CA ILE A 261 -6.05 -8.45 14.40
C ILE A 261 -7.56 -8.35 14.29
N LEU A 262 -8.07 -7.23 14.78
CA LEU A 262 -9.45 -6.80 14.63
C LEU A 262 -9.50 -5.70 13.57
N THR A 263 -10.25 -5.92 12.50
CA THR A 263 -10.44 -4.96 11.41
C THR A 263 -11.90 -4.53 11.37
N ILE A 264 -12.15 -3.23 11.45
CA ILE A 264 -13.49 -2.63 11.40
C ILE A 264 -13.61 -1.85 10.09
N ILE A 265 -14.59 -2.24 9.28
CA ILE A 265 -14.74 -1.80 7.88
C ILE A 265 -16.10 -1.15 7.72
N ASN A 266 -16.14 0.12 7.31
CA ASN A 266 -17.40 0.81 6.98
C ASN A 266 -18.01 0.23 5.68
N GLN A 267 -19.33 0.11 5.61
CA GLN A 267 -20.01 -0.60 4.51
C GLN A 267 -20.86 0.29 3.59
N ILE A 268 -21.20 1.52 4.00
CA ILE A 268 -22.25 2.29 3.29
C ILE A 268 -21.70 3.54 2.61
N ASP A 269 -20.81 4.31 3.25
CA ASP A 269 -20.32 5.60 2.73
C ASP A 269 -18.87 5.86 3.16
N THR A 270 -18.29 7.00 2.79
CA THR A 270 -17.00 7.45 3.32
C THR A 270 -17.02 7.54 4.85
N LEU A 271 -15.84 7.35 5.42
CA LEU A 271 -15.60 7.35 6.86
C LEU A 271 -15.42 8.80 7.35
N ASP A 272 -16.46 9.35 7.99
CA ASP A 272 -16.42 10.69 8.60
C ASP A 272 -15.88 10.67 10.04
N GLU A 273 -15.53 11.84 10.58
CA GLU A 273 -15.01 11.98 11.95
C GLU A 273 -15.97 11.45 13.01
N GLY A 274 -17.29 11.54 12.80
CA GLY A 274 -18.29 11.00 13.73
C GLY A 274 -18.23 9.49 13.83
N LYS A 275 -18.10 8.79 12.68
CA LYS A 275 -17.91 7.33 12.62
C LYS A 275 -16.57 6.93 13.23
N ILE A 276 -15.51 7.72 13.01
CA ILE A 276 -14.20 7.48 13.64
C ILE A 276 -14.32 7.53 15.16
N LEU A 277 -14.91 8.60 15.70
CA LEU A 277 -15.11 8.77 17.14
C LEU A 277 -15.97 7.64 17.73
N PHE A 278 -16.97 7.19 16.98
CA PHE A 278 -17.80 6.06 17.38
C PHE A 278 -17.01 4.74 17.43
N ILE A 279 -16.18 4.45 16.42
CA ILE A 279 -15.28 3.28 16.46
C ILE A 279 -14.33 3.38 17.64
N GLU A 280 -13.75 4.55 17.90
CA GLU A 280 -12.88 4.77 19.06
C GLU A 280 -13.60 4.51 20.39
N ASP A 281 -14.87 4.90 20.52
CA ASP A 281 -15.69 4.59 21.69
C ASP A 281 -15.96 3.09 21.82
N MET A 282 -16.32 2.40 20.72
CA MET A 282 -16.43 0.94 20.70
C MET A 282 -15.15 0.27 21.19
N LEU A 283 -13.98 0.72 20.71
CA LEU A 283 -12.68 0.18 21.11
C LEU A 283 -12.37 0.45 22.59
N ARG A 284 -12.76 1.61 23.15
CA ARG A 284 -12.61 1.89 24.59
C ARG A 284 -13.34 0.85 25.43
N THR A 285 -14.52 0.38 25.02
CA THR A 285 -15.24 -0.65 25.79
C THR A 285 -14.45 -1.96 25.91
N LEU A 286 -13.63 -2.30 24.90
CA LEU A 286 -12.79 -3.50 24.90
C LEU A 286 -11.57 -3.37 25.80
N THR A 287 -11.02 -2.15 25.98
CA THR A 287 -9.80 -1.91 26.79
C THR A 287 -9.91 -2.38 28.24
N THR A 288 -11.13 -2.52 28.75
CA THR A 288 -11.39 -3.02 30.11
C THR A 288 -11.24 -4.53 30.26
N ALA A 289 -11.19 -5.28 29.16
CA ALA A 289 -11.06 -6.75 29.15
C ALA A 289 -9.91 -7.26 28.27
N LEU A 290 -9.45 -6.45 27.32
CA LEU A 290 -8.42 -6.79 26.34
C LEU A 290 -7.39 -5.66 26.27
N THR A 291 -6.11 -6.00 26.12
CA THR A 291 -5.12 -5.00 25.72
C THR A 291 -5.24 -4.79 24.21
N VAL A 292 -5.63 -3.58 23.81
CA VAL A 292 -5.83 -3.21 22.41
C VAL A 292 -4.88 -2.09 22.03
N GLU A 293 -4.31 -2.20 20.84
CA GLU A 293 -3.40 -1.23 20.24
C GLU A 293 -3.93 -0.87 18.85
N VAL A 294 -4.23 0.41 18.62
CA VAL A 294 -4.65 0.88 17.30
C VAL A 294 -3.43 0.90 16.40
N ILE A 295 -3.42 0.04 15.37
CA ILE A 295 -2.35 -0.05 14.39
C ILE A 295 -2.61 0.95 13.27
N PHE A 296 -3.83 0.92 12.71
CA PHE A 296 -4.26 1.82 11.65
C PHE A 296 -5.54 2.55 12.06
N ARG A 297 -5.44 3.87 12.04
CA ARG A 297 -6.56 4.82 12.14
C ARG A 297 -6.70 5.48 10.76
N PRO A 298 -7.83 5.29 10.06
CA PRO A 298 -8.05 5.94 8.77
C PRO A 298 -8.05 7.47 8.93
N TYR A 299 -7.62 8.17 7.88
CA TYR A 299 -7.68 9.63 7.84
C TYR A 299 -9.13 10.08 7.66
N ALA A 300 -9.58 11.02 8.50
CA ALA A 300 -10.91 11.63 8.40
C ALA A 300 -10.95 12.69 7.31
N GLN A 301 -11.99 12.69 6.47
CA GLN A 301 -12.27 13.80 5.56
C GLN A 301 -12.87 15.00 6.29
#